data_AF-A0A0J5FPX3-F1
#
_entry.id   AF-A0A0J5FPX3-F1
#
_cell.length_a   1.000
_cell.length_b   1.000
_cell.length_c   1.000
_cell.angle_alpha   90.00
_cell.angle_beta   90.00
_cell.angle_gamma   90.00
#
_symmetry.space_group_name_H-M   'P 1'
#
loop_
_entity.id
_entity.type
_entity.pdbx_description
1 polymer ?
#
loop_
_entity_poly.entity_id
_entity_poly.type
_entity_poly.pdbx_seq_one_letter_code
_entity_poly.pdbx_strand_id
1 'polypeptide(L)' 'MSTKISQIEKKVTQSSTILAMLSKYNPTMEPTDIAVLIDLASELSADISSWFIEEELKNHSRAK' A
#
# COMPACT_ATOMS: atom_id res chain seq x y z
N MET A 1 18.61 -9.76 -17.24
CA MET A 1 17.33 -9.09 -16.96
C MET A 1 17.58 -7.99 -15.94
N SER A 2 17.09 -6.76 -16.16
CA SER A 2 17.34 -5.64 -15.23
C SER A 2 16.74 -5.95 -13.86
N THR A 3 17.49 -5.74 -12.77
CA THR A 3 17.03 -5.96 -11.38
C THR A 3 15.75 -5.20 -11.05
N LYS A 4 15.53 -4.03 -11.68
CA LYS A 4 14.28 -3.27 -11.56
C LYS A 4 13.08 -3.97 -12.18
N ILE A 5 13.24 -4.63 -13.33
CA ILE A 5 12.16 -5.37 -14.00
C ILE A 5 11.70 -6.55 -13.12
N SER A 6 12.66 -7.30 -12.57
CA SER A 6 12.35 -8.42 -11.66
C SER A 6 11.62 -7.97 -10.40
N GLN A 7 11.95 -6.80 -9.84
CA GLN A 7 11.24 -6.23 -8.69
C GLN A 7 9.80 -5.81 -9.05
N ILE A 8 9.60 -5.24 -10.24
CA ILE A 8 8.28 -4.88 -10.74
C ILE A 8 7.42 -6.13 -10.94
N GLU A 9 7.94 -7.16 -11.61
CA GLU A 9 7.25 -8.44 -11.83
C GLU A 9 6.85 -9.10 -10.49
N LYS A 10 7.73 -9.05 -9.49
CA LYS A 10 7.44 -9.56 -8.14
C LYS A 10 6.30 -8.78 -7.49
N LYS A 11 6.32 -7.45 -7.55
CA LYS A 11 5.25 -6.60 -6.99
C LYS A 11 3.92 -6.81 -7.72
N VAL A 12 3.92 -6.94 -9.04
CA VAL A 12 2.72 -7.25 -9.83
C VAL A 12 2.13 -8.58 -9.39
N THR A 13 2.96 -9.63 -9.27
CA THR A 13 2.52 -10.96 -8.82
C THR A 13 1.91 -10.92 -7.42
N GLN A 14 2.54 -10.21 -6.49
CA GLN A 14 2.04 -10.06 -5.12
C GLN A 14 0.70 -9.32 -5.09
N SER A 15 0.58 -8.24 -5.85
CA SER A 15 -0.64 -7.42 -5.92
C SER A 15 -1.80 -8.20 -6.52
N SER A 16 -1.57 -8.92 -7.63
CA SER A 16 -2.58 -9.79 -8.24
C SER A 16 -3.02 -10.92 -7.32
N THR A 17 -2.13 -11.45 -6.49
CA THR A 17 -2.46 -12.49 -5.50
C THR A 17 -3.37 -11.94 -4.40
N ILE A 18 -3.07 -10.75 -3.88
CA ILE A 18 -3.91 -10.07 -2.88
C ILE A 18 -5.30 -9.77 -3.46
N LEU A 19 -5.35 -9.24 -4.69
CA LEU A 19 -6.61 -8.96 -5.37
C LEU A 19 -7.46 -10.23 -5.53
N ALA A 20 -6.86 -11.32 -6.02
CA ALA A 20 -7.54 -12.60 -6.17
C ALA A 20 -8.05 -13.17 -4.83
N MET A 21 -7.29 -13.01 -3.75
CA MET A 21 -7.73 -13.39 -2.41
C MET A 21 -8.94 -12.55 -1.96
N LEU A 22 -8.87 -11.23 -2.10
CA LEU A 22 -9.95 -10.33 -1.69
C LEU A 22 -11.24 -10.59 -2.49
N SER A 23 -11.13 -10.78 -3.81
CA SER A 23 -12.28 -11.13 -4.66
C SER A 23 -12.90 -12.48 -4.28
N LYS A 24 -12.08 -13.44 -3.83
CA LYS A 24 -12.58 -14.76 -3.39
C LYS A 24 -13.41 -14.68 -2.11
N TYR A 25 -13.03 -13.82 -1.17
CA TYR A 25 -13.72 -13.73 0.14
C TYR A 25 -14.91 -12.76 0.13
N ASN A 26 -15.08 -11.96 -0.93
CA ASN A 26 -16.22 -11.06 -1.08
C ASN A 26 -16.80 -11.13 -2.51
N PRO A 27 -17.50 -12.22 -2.86
CA PRO A 27 -17.94 -12.49 -4.23
C PRO A 27 -18.97 -11.50 -4.79
N THR A 28 -19.55 -10.66 -3.93
CA THR A 28 -20.48 -9.59 -4.32
C THR A 28 -19.79 -8.26 -4.59
N MET A 29 -18.49 -8.15 -4.31
CA MET A 29 -17.71 -6.94 -4.52
C MET A 29 -17.03 -6.99 -5.88
N GLU A 30 -17.28 -5.98 -6.72
CA GLU A 30 -16.67 -5.91 -8.04
C GLU A 30 -15.15 -5.75 -7.90
N PRO A 31 -14.33 -6.37 -8.75
CA PRO A 31 -12.87 -6.23 -8.71
C PRO A 31 -12.39 -4.77 -8.74
N THR A 32 -13.16 -3.88 -9.39
CA THR A 32 -12.91 -2.43 -9.41
C THR A 32 -13.06 -1.80 -8.03
N ASP A 33 -14.06 -2.19 -7.25
CA ASP A 33 -14.24 -1.68 -5.88
C ASP A 33 -13.07 -2.12 -4.98
N ILE A 34 -12.58 -3.35 -5.18
CA ILE A 34 -11.43 -3.87 -4.45
C ILE A 34 -10.17 -3.08 -4.81
N ALA A 35 -9.97 -2.76 -6.10
CA ALA A 35 -8.85 -1.93 -6.53
C ALA A 35 -8.90 -0.54 -5.90
N VAL A 36 -10.07 0.11 -5.89
CA VAL A 36 -10.28 1.41 -5.24
C VAL A 36 -9.98 1.34 -3.74
N LEU A 37 -10.41 0.29 -3.05
CA LEU A 37 -10.11 0.10 -1.62
C LEU A 37 -8.62 -0.08 -1.36
N ILE A 38 -7.91 -0.81 -2.22
CA ILE A 38 -6.45 -0.98 -2.12
C ILE A 38 -5.74 0.37 -2.30
N ASP A 39 -6.17 1.18 -3.27
CA ASP A 39 -5.61 2.50 -3.52
C ASP A 39 -5.83 3.42 -2.31
N LEU A 40 -7.07 3.51 -1.80
CA LEU A 40 -7.41 4.30 -0.60
C LEU A 40 -6.60 3.86 0.64
N ALA A 41 -6.46 2.55 0.85
CA ALA A 41 -5.67 2.01 1.96
C ALA A 41 -4.17 2.34 1.81
N SER A 42 -3.66 2.36 0.57
CA SER A 42 -2.28 2.71 0.28
C SER A 42 -1.99 4.19 0.51
N GLU A 43 -2.89 5.07 0.09
CA GLU A 43 -2.83 6.51 0.36
C GLU A 43 -2.85 6.78 1.86
N LEU A 44 -3.83 6.21 2.59
CA LEU A 44 -3.93 6.37 4.04
C LEU A 44 -2.66 5.88 4.77
N SER A 45 -2.08 4.77 4.33
CA SER A 45 -0.84 4.23 4.89
C SER A 45 0.34 5.20 4.69
N ALA A 46 0.42 5.84 3.53
CA ALA A 46 1.43 6.85 3.24
C ALA A 46 1.24 8.11 4.10
N ASP A 47 0.00 8.58 4.26
CA ASP A 47 -0.34 9.73 5.10
C ASP A 47 0.01 9.48 6.58
N ILE A 48 -0.36 8.31 7.12
CA ILE A 48 0.00 7.91 8.49
C ILE A 48 1.52 7.86 8.66
N SER A 49 2.23 7.28 7.68
CA SER A 49 3.69 7.19 7.72
C SER A 49 4.35 8.57 7.69
N SER A 50 3.84 9.48 6.86
CA SER A 50 4.32 10.87 6.79
C SER A 50 4.08 11.59 8.11
N TRP A 51 2.87 11.49 8.67
CA TRP A 51 2.52 12.08 9.96
C TRP A 51 3.43 11.57 11.09
N PHE A 52 3.71 10.26 11.13
CA PHE A 52 4.60 9.69 12.14
C PHE A 52 6.02 10.26 12.06
N ILE A 53 6.57 10.38 10.83
CA ILE A 53 7.90 10.97 10.60
C ILE A 53 7.91 12.45 11.03
N GLU A 54 6.88 13.21 10.69
CA GLU A 54 6.77 14.62 11.09
C GLU A 54 6.70 14.79 12.61
N GLU A 55 5.97 13.92 13.31
CA GLU A 55 5.89 13.94 14.78
C GLU A 55 7.24 13.56 15.42
N GLU A 56 7.96 12.57 14.89
CA GLU A 56 9.32 12.26 15.36
C GLU A 56 10.28 13.44 15.18
N LEU A 57 10.25 14.11 14.02
CA LEU A 57 11.07 15.29 13.73
C LEU A 57 10.76 16.47 14.67
N LYS A 58 9.48 16.74 14.95
CA LYS A 58 9.07 17.78 15.90
C LYS A 58 9.55 17.47 17.32
N ASN A 59 9.46 16.22 17.75
CA ASN A 59 9.88 15.80 19.08
C ASN A 59 11.41 15.88 19.25
N HIS A 60 12.19 15.54 18.23
CA HIS A 60 13.65 15.74 18.24
C HIS A 60 14.07 17.21 18.21
N SER A 61 13.29 18.08 17.59
CA SER A 61 13.57 19.53 17.53
C SER A 61 13.30 20.25 18.85
N ARG A 62 12.38 19.74 19.68
CA ARG A 62 12.05 20.29 21.01
C ARG A 62 12.95 19.81 22.15
N ALA A 63 13.73 18.75 21.92
CA ALA A 63 14.62 18.17 22.92
C ALA A 63 16.05 18.77 22.92
N LYS A 64 16.29 19.82 22.12
CA LYS A 64 17.50 20.65 22.12
C LYS A 64 17.19 22.03 22.68
#